data_AF-A0A1B8YJU6-F1
#
_entry.id   AF-A0A1B8YJU6-F1
#
_cell.length_a   1.000
_cell.length_b   1.000
_cell.length_c   1.000
_cell.angle_alpha   90.00
_cell.angle_beta   90.00
_cell.angle_gamma   90.00
#
_symmetry.space_group_name_H-M   'P 1'
#
loop_
_entity.id
_entity.type
_entity.pdbx_description
1 polymer ?
#
loop_
_entity_poly.entity_id
_entity_poly.type
_entity_poly.pdbx_seq_one_letter_code
_entity_poly.pdbx_strand_id
1 'polypeptide(L)'
;MPEAACYLSPDPTGLWGGENTYAYVTNPAGWVDPLGLSRCSAGAATGNGKSITNKWLKGSHGNAGLFPASIAEKMKGKTFKSFDDFRETFWKEVAKDPHLSQEFSKSNITRMLDSKAPISHNTQWNGKNRSYVLHHRTPIQHGGGVYDMDNILIVTPKYHLDVLDRSYHF
;
A
#
# COMPACT_ATOMS: atom_id res chain seq x y z
N MET A 1 51.15 21.38 10.01
CA MET A 1 51.12 21.28 8.53
C MET A 1 52.27 20.37 8.14
N PRO A 2 52.11 19.36 7.27
CA PRO A 2 51.16 19.33 6.16
C PRO A 2 50.20 18.12 6.12
N GLU A 3 49.25 18.27 5.19
CA GLU A 3 48.17 17.41 4.71
C GLU A 3 48.59 15.95 4.39
N ALA A 4 47.80 14.99 4.90
CA ALA A 4 47.81 13.61 4.42
C ALA A 4 46.86 13.48 3.22
N ALA A 5 47.41 13.47 1.99
CA ALA A 5 46.71 12.99 0.81
C ALA A 5 46.81 11.45 0.77
N CYS A 6 45.72 10.75 1.09
CA CYS A 6 45.66 9.30 0.92
C CYS A 6 45.23 8.99 -0.52
N TYR A 7 46.09 8.30 -1.26
CA TYR A 7 45.85 7.87 -2.65
C TYR A 7 44.66 6.90 -2.72
N LEU A 8 43.78 7.07 -3.72
CA LEU A 8 42.62 6.20 -4.01
C LEU A 8 42.97 5.02 -4.95
N SER A 9 44.24 4.62 -5.04
CA SER A 9 44.67 3.50 -5.87
C SER A 9 45.67 2.62 -5.11
N PRO A 10 45.56 1.28 -5.18
CA PRO A 10 46.51 0.39 -4.50
C PRO A 10 47.93 0.51 -5.08
N ASP A 11 48.94 0.47 -4.21
CA ASP A 11 50.36 0.47 -4.56
C ASP A 11 50.79 -0.93 -5.08
N PRO A 12 51.61 -1.07 -6.15
CA PRO A 12 51.76 -2.33 -6.88
C PRO A 12 52.79 -3.31 -6.26
N THR A 13 53.17 -3.16 -4.99
CA THR A 13 54.22 -3.96 -4.33
C THR A 13 53.70 -5.05 -3.38
N GLY A 14 52.39 -5.26 -3.28
CA GLY A 14 51.81 -6.45 -2.64
C GLY A 14 51.90 -6.51 -1.11
N LEU A 15 52.00 -5.37 -0.44
CA LEU A 15 51.89 -5.27 1.02
C LEU A 15 50.40 -5.24 1.43
N TRP A 16 50.05 -6.05 2.44
CA TRP A 16 48.70 -6.11 2.99
C TRP A 16 48.33 -4.75 3.61
N GLY A 17 47.32 -4.09 3.04
CA GLY A 17 46.75 -2.85 3.60
C GLY A 17 46.14 -3.12 4.97
N GLY A 18 46.33 -2.19 5.91
CA GLY A 18 45.75 -2.25 7.27
C GLY A 18 44.22 -2.28 7.27
N GLU A 19 43.63 -2.50 8.45
CA GLU A 19 42.17 -2.57 8.62
C GLU A 19 41.45 -1.38 7.96
N ASN A 20 40.64 -1.69 6.95
CA ASN A 20 39.88 -0.71 6.21
C ASN A 20 38.60 -0.38 6.98
N THR A 21 38.57 0.75 7.68
CA THR A 21 37.37 1.24 8.40
C THR A 21 36.32 1.83 7.45
N TYR A 22 36.65 2.03 6.17
CA TYR A 22 35.68 2.28 5.12
C TYR A 22 35.12 0.95 4.61
N ALA A 23 34.31 0.30 5.44
CA ALA A 23 33.42 -0.73 4.96
C ALA A 23 32.44 -0.07 3.97
N TYR A 24 32.63 -0.32 2.68
CA TYR A 24 31.56 -0.14 1.71
C TYR A 24 30.36 -0.93 2.22
N VAL A 25 29.25 -0.23 2.48
CA VAL A 25 27.97 -0.84 2.81
C VAL A 25 27.75 -1.98 1.82
N THR A 26 27.46 -3.16 2.36
CA THR A 26 27.16 -4.34 1.56
C THR A 26 26.04 -3.99 0.58
N ASN A 27 26.42 -3.82 -0.68
CA ASN A 27 25.58 -3.63 -1.86
C ASN A 27 24.73 -2.33 -1.94
N PRO A 28 25.27 -1.25 -2.54
CA PRO A 28 24.50 -0.03 -2.82
C PRO A 28 23.58 -0.14 -4.06
N ALA A 29 23.47 -1.32 -4.70
CA ALA A 29 22.62 -1.54 -5.89
C ALA A 29 21.21 -2.07 -5.58
N GLY A 30 20.81 -2.16 -4.31
CA GLY A 30 19.45 -2.59 -3.93
C GLY A 30 18.36 -1.51 -4.08
N TRP A 31 18.72 -0.29 -4.52
CA TRP A 31 17.91 0.92 -4.37
C TRP A 31 17.49 1.58 -5.70
N VAL A 32 17.16 0.78 -6.71
CA VAL A 32 16.33 1.25 -7.82
C VAL A 32 15.41 0.11 -8.24
N ASP A 33 14.20 0.07 -7.68
CA ASP A 33 13.06 -0.59 -8.32
C ASP A 33 12.15 0.50 -8.90
N PRO A 34 12.36 0.91 -10.17
CA PRO A 34 11.60 1.97 -10.80
C PRO A 34 10.16 1.54 -11.18
N LEU A 35 9.75 0.32 -10.82
CA LEU A 35 8.43 -0.25 -11.12
C LEU A 35 7.61 -0.61 -9.87
N GLY A 36 8.15 -0.49 -8.65
CA GLY A 36 7.43 -0.82 -7.41
C GLY A 36 6.98 -2.28 -7.34
N LEU A 37 7.74 -3.18 -7.97
CA LEU A 37 7.54 -4.62 -8.04
C LEU A 37 8.31 -5.37 -6.94
N SER A 38 8.63 -4.72 -5.82
CA SER A 38 8.90 -5.42 -4.56
C SER A 38 7.68 -6.29 -4.30
N ARG A 39 7.75 -7.55 -4.72
CA ARG A 39 6.69 -8.55 -4.60
C ARG A 39 6.14 -8.40 -3.20
N CYS A 40 4.89 -7.94 -3.07
CA CYS A 40 4.25 -7.78 -1.78
C CYS A 40 4.41 -9.11 -1.06
N SER A 41 5.35 -9.14 -0.11
CA SER A 41 5.75 -10.38 0.54
C SER A 41 4.54 -10.92 1.28
N ALA A 42 4.48 -12.24 1.42
CA ALA A 42 3.41 -12.82 2.23
C ALA A 42 3.44 -12.21 3.64
N GLY A 43 2.28 -11.94 4.21
CA GLY A 43 2.19 -11.27 5.51
C GLY A 43 0.83 -11.42 6.16
N ALA A 44 0.82 -11.36 7.49
CA ALA A 44 -0.39 -11.42 8.28
C ALA A 44 -1.07 -10.04 8.32
N ALA A 45 -2.40 -10.00 8.17
CA ALA A 45 -3.15 -8.76 8.35
C ALA A 45 -3.24 -8.37 9.83
N THR A 46 -2.98 -7.09 10.08
CA THR A 46 -3.02 -6.47 11.41
C THR A 46 -3.98 -5.28 11.41
N GLY A 47 -4.12 -4.61 12.55
CA GLY A 47 -5.04 -3.49 12.71
C GLY A 47 -6.45 -3.93 13.07
N ASN A 48 -7.29 -2.96 13.44
CA ASN A 48 -8.66 -3.21 13.90
C ASN A 48 -9.72 -2.57 13.01
N GLY A 49 -9.34 -1.67 12.11
CA GLY A 49 -10.27 -0.90 11.32
C GLY A 49 -11.08 0.07 12.18
N LYS A 50 -12.15 0.61 11.59
CA LYS A 50 -13.02 1.60 12.22
C LYS A 50 -14.47 1.13 12.22
N SER A 51 -15.14 1.33 13.34
CA SER A 51 -16.57 1.04 13.45
C SER A 51 -17.35 2.00 12.55
N ILE A 52 -18.19 1.42 11.68
CA ILE A 52 -19.00 2.16 10.71
C ILE A 52 -20.46 2.08 11.17
N THR A 53 -20.94 3.13 11.82
CA THR A 53 -22.29 3.18 12.39
C THR A 53 -23.34 3.78 11.45
N ASN A 54 -22.90 4.58 10.49
CA ASN A 54 -23.74 5.26 9.50
C ASN A 54 -23.23 4.91 8.10
N LYS A 55 -23.38 5.85 7.15
CA LYS A 55 -22.77 5.76 5.83
C LYS A 55 -21.25 5.61 5.93
N TRP A 56 -20.74 4.57 5.29
CA TRP A 56 -19.34 4.20 5.16
C TRP A 56 -18.59 5.15 4.21
N LEU A 57 -18.95 5.16 2.92
CA LEU A 57 -18.24 5.93 1.90
C LEU A 57 -18.74 7.39 1.92
N LYS A 58 -17.82 8.31 2.20
CA LYS A 58 -18.09 9.74 2.39
C LYS A 58 -17.48 10.58 1.29
N GLY A 59 -17.86 11.85 1.28
CA GLY A 59 -17.44 12.84 0.30
C GLY A 59 -18.13 12.69 -1.06
N SER A 60 -17.60 13.38 -2.06
CA SER A 60 -18.19 13.49 -3.39
C SER A 60 -18.33 12.13 -4.06
N HIS A 61 -19.57 11.66 -4.19
CA HIS A 61 -19.90 10.33 -4.73
C HIS A 61 -19.22 9.16 -3.97
N GLY A 62 -19.03 9.31 -2.65
CA GLY A 62 -18.43 8.27 -1.82
C GLY A 62 -16.94 8.06 -2.13
N ASN A 63 -16.20 9.15 -2.36
CA ASN A 63 -14.82 9.07 -2.83
C ASN A 63 -13.81 8.52 -1.82
N ALA A 64 -14.17 8.44 -0.53
CA ALA A 64 -13.29 7.95 0.52
C ALA A 64 -14.03 7.16 1.62
N GLY A 65 -13.37 6.14 2.14
CA GLY A 65 -13.81 5.35 3.29
C GLY A 65 -12.63 4.83 4.10
N LEU A 66 -12.85 4.64 5.41
CA LEU A 66 -11.90 3.98 6.31
C LEU A 66 -12.07 2.46 6.21
N PHE A 67 -11.04 1.68 6.54
CA PHE A 67 -11.18 0.22 6.60
C PHE A 67 -12.23 -0.19 7.66
N PRO A 68 -13.30 -0.94 7.32
CA PRO A 68 -14.35 -1.28 8.28
C PRO A 68 -13.90 -2.32 9.31
N ALA A 69 -14.23 -2.10 10.58
CA ALA A 69 -13.92 -3.03 11.66
C ALA A 69 -14.56 -4.42 11.47
N SER A 70 -15.80 -4.48 10.95
CA SER A 70 -16.51 -5.76 10.67
C SER A 70 -15.78 -6.63 9.65
N ILE A 71 -15.00 -6.03 8.76
CA ILE A 71 -14.18 -6.73 7.78
C ILE A 71 -12.80 -7.03 8.38
N ALA A 72 -12.25 -6.10 9.16
CA ALA A 72 -10.98 -6.31 9.85
C ALA A 72 -11.01 -7.52 10.78
N GLU A 73 -12.06 -7.69 11.58
CA GLU A 73 -12.25 -8.86 12.45
C GLU A 73 -12.15 -10.19 11.69
N LYS A 74 -12.65 -10.23 10.45
CA LYS A 74 -12.61 -11.43 9.61
C LYS A 74 -11.25 -11.67 8.96
N MET A 75 -10.44 -10.64 8.80
CA MET A 75 -9.16 -10.70 8.07
C MET A 75 -7.96 -10.73 9.02
N LYS A 76 -8.11 -10.23 10.25
CA LYS A 76 -7.03 -10.13 11.24
C LYS A 76 -6.37 -11.48 11.51
N GLY A 77 -5.04 -11.50 11.47
CA GLY A 77 -4.24 -12.70 11.67
C GLY A 77 -4.17 -13.64 10.46
N LYS A 78 -5.01 -13.46 9.43
CA LYS A 78 -4.87 -14.24 8.19
C LYS A 78 -3.61 -13.82 7.46
N THR A 79 -2.89 -14.80 6.94
CA THR A 79 -1.72 -14.56 6.07
C THR A 79 -2.18 -14.49 4.63
N PHE A 80 -1.78 -13.43 3.93
CA PHE A 80 -2.04 -13.23 2.51
C PHE A 80 -0.77 -13.44 1.72
N LYS A 81 -0.87 -14.08 0.55
CA LYS A 81 0.30 -14.35 -0.32
C LYS A 81 0.76 -13.12 -1.10
N SER A 82 -0.12 -12.13 -1.27
CA SER A 82 0.12 -10.88 -1.97
C SER A 82 -0.92 -9.83 -1.58
N PHE A 83 -0.68 -8.58 -1.96
CA PHE A 83 -1.68 -7.53 -1.76
C PHE A 83 -2.94 -7.73 -2.62
N ASP A 84 -2.82 -8.38 -3.77
CA ASP A 84 -3.99 -8.75 -4.58
C ASP A 84 -4.88 -9.76 -3.85
N ASP A 85 -4.30 -10.78 -3.20
CA ASP A 85 -5.03 -11.77 -2.40
C ASP A 85 -5.76 -11.13 -1.21
N PHE A 86 -5.10 -10.17 -0.56
CA PHE A 86 -5.70 -9.32 0.48
C PHE A 86 -6.87 -8.50 -0.07
N ARG A 87 -6.67 -7.79 -1.19
CA ARG A 87 -7.68 -6.94 -1.83
C ARG A 87 -8.88 -7.74 -2.32
N GLU A 88 -8.65 -8.90 -2.92
CA GLU A 88 -9.68 -9.82 -3.39
C GLU A 88 -10.54 -10.34 -2.23
N THR A 89 -9.88 -10.74 -1.14
CA THR A 89 -10.57 -11.18 0.08
C THR A 89 -11.38 -10.04 0.70
N PHE A 90 -10.79 -8.85 0.79
CA PHE A 90 -11.46 -7.66 1.30
C PHE A 90 -12.78 -7.39 0.56
N TRP A 91 -12.75 -7.29 -0.78
CA TRP A 91 -13.96 -6.98 -1.54
C TRP A 91 -15.00 -8.10 -1.45
N LYS A 92 -14.58 -9.37 -1.43
CA LYS A 92 -15.50 -10.49 -1.18
C LYS A 92 -16.19 -10.38 0.18
N GLU A 93 -15.47 -10.02 1.23
CA GLU A 93 -16.05 -9.87 2.57
C GLU A 93 -16.98 -8.65 2.67
N VAL A 94 -16.63 -7.54 2.01
CA VAL A 94 -17.52 -6.36 1.89
C VAL A 94 -18.82 -6.73 1.20
N ALA A 95 -18.78 -7.53 0.12
CA ALA A 95 -19.98 -7.93 -0.61
C ALA A 95 -20.92 -8.83 0.20
N LYS A 96 -20.38 -9.58 1.17
CA LYS A 96 -21.15 -10.46 2.07
C LYS A 96 -21.69 -9.71 3.28
N ASP A 97 -21.17 -8.52 3.60
CA ASP A 97 -21.61 -7.74 4.74
C ASP A 97 -22.95 -7.04 4.41
N PRO A 98 -24.03 -7.32 5.16
CA PRO A 98 -25.37 -6.83 4.83
C PRO A 98 -25.55 -5.32 5.05
N HIS A 99 -24.63 -4.65 5.75
CA HIS A 99 -24.65 -3.20 5.93
C HIS A 99 -23.79 -2.51 4.87
N LEU A 100 -22.54 -2.95 4.70
CA LEU A 100 -21.61 -2.31 3.76
C LEU A 100 -21.98 -2.52 2.30
N SER A 101 -22.52 -3.69 1.95
CA SER A 101 -22.90 -4.00 0.57
C SER A 101 -24.03 -3.11 0.03
N GLN A 102 -24.86 -2.52 0.90
CA GLN A 102 -25.97 -1.65 0.52
C GLN A 102 -25.53 -0.36 -0.17
N GLU A 103 -24.26 0.05 -0.01
CA GLU A 103 -23.72 1.24 -0.67
C GLU A 103 -23.34 1.01 -2.13
N PHE A 104 -23.42 -0.23 -2.61
CA PHE A 104 -23.03 -0.61 -3.97
C PHE A 104 -24.22 -1.10 -4.79
N SER A 105 -24.17 -0.85 -6.10
CA SER A 105 -25.14 -1.42 -7.03
C SER A 105 -25.04 -2.95 -7.08
N LYS A 106 -26.13 -3.63 -7.47
CA LYS A 106 -26.14 -5.10 -7.64
C LYS A 106 -25.00 -5.60 -8.53
N SER A 107 -24.70 -4.89 -9.62
CA SER A 107 -23.58 -5.23 -10.51
C SER A 107 -22.22 -5.13 -9.81
N ASN A 108 -22.01 -4.09 -8.99
CA ASN A 108 -20.79 -3.97 -8.18
C ASN A 108 -20.70 -5.07 -7.12
N ILE A 109 -21.82 -5.44 -6.48
CA ILE A 109 -21.85 -6.57 -5.54
C ILE A 109 -21.43 -7.87 -6.25
N THR A 110 -21.98 -8.16 -7.44
CA THR A 110 -21.57 -9.33 -8.23
C THR A 110 -20.08 -9.30 -8.58
N ARG A 111 -19.53 -8.14 -8.97
CA ARG A 111 -18.09 -8.00 -9.23
C ARG A 111 -17.26 -8.29 -7.99
N MET A 112 -17.66 -7.78 -6.83
CA MET A 112 -16.95 -7.99 -5.56
C MET A 112 -16.98 -9.45 -5.11
N LEU A 113 -18.11 -10.15 -5.29
CA LEU A 113 -18.19 -11.60 -5.08
C LEU A 113 -17.24 -12.38 -6.01
N ASP A 114 -17.04 -11.88 -7.23
CA ASP A 114 -16.04 -12.36 -8.21
C ASP A 114 -14.63 -11.80 -7.94
N SER A 115 -14.33 -11.37 -6.71
CA SER A 115 -13.01 -10.86 -6.26
C SER A 115 -12.56 -9.55 -6.90
N LYS A 116 -13.43 -8.84 -7.62
CA LYS A 116 -13.07 -7.58 -8.30
C LYS A 116 -13.51 -6.38 -7.48
N ALA A 117 -12.66 -5.36 -7.43
CA ALA A 117 -13.03 -4.08 -6.85
C ALA A 117 -14.25 -3.46 -7.56
N PRO A 118 -15.19 -2.85 -6.81
CA PRO A 118 -16.36 -2.21 -7.38
C PRO A 118 -15.94 -1.01 -8.23
N ILE A 119 -16.74 -0.70 -9.25
CA ILE A 119 -16.54 0.47 -10.10
C ILE A 119 -17.11 1.70 -9.37
N SER A 120 -16.30 2.74 -9.26
CA SER A 120 -16.69 4.04 -8.70
C SER A 120 -17.59 4.82 -9.65
N HIS A 121 -18.22 5.88 -9.14
CA HIS A 121 -18.99 6.80 -9.97
C HIS A 121 -18.13 7.37 -11.11
N ASN A 122 -18.70 7.60 -12.30
CA ASN A 122 -17.94 7.97 -13.50
C ASN A 122 -17.16 9.29 -13.36
N THR A 123 -17.67 10.25 -12.59
CA THR A 123 -16.98 11.52 -12.27
C THR A 123 -15.76 11.33 -11.35
N GLN A 124 -15.58 10.14 -10.80
CA GLN A 124 -14.48 9.77 -9.91
C GLN A 124 -13.43 8.88 -10.60
N TRP A 125 -13.56 8.65 -11.92
CA TRP A 125 -12.59 7.89 -12.70
C TRP A 125 -11.33 8.71 -12.97
N ASN A 126 -10.22 7.99 -13.22
CA ASN A 126 -8.98 8.54 -13.75
C ASN A 126 -8.60 7.78 -15.02
N GLY A 127 -9.05 8.29 -16.17
CA GLY A 127 -8.88 7.64 -17.47
C GLY A 127 -9.48 6.23 -17.49
N LYS A 128 -8.63 5.21 -17.70
CA LYS A 128 -9.04 3.80 -17.69
C LYS A 128 -9.17 3.22 -16.27
N ASN A 129 -8.67 3.90 -15.25
CA ASN A 129 -8.82 3.46 -13.86
C ASN A 129 -10.18 3.92 -13.32
N ARG A 130 -11.05 2.95 -13.02
CA ARG A 130 -12.46 3.17 -12.68
C ARG A 130 -12.86 2.56 -11.35
N SER A 131 -12.08 1.62 -10.83
CA SER A 131 -12.41 0.85 -9.63
C SER A 131 -11.85 1.51 -8.38
N TYR A 132 -12.52 1.31 -7.25
CA TYR A 132 -11.97 1.70 -5.95
C TYR A 132 -10.57 1.07 -5.73
N VAL A 133 -9.72 1.82 -5.04
CA VAL A 133 -8.33 1.49 -4.73
C VAL A 133 -8.17 1.40 -3.21
N LEU A 134 -7.38 0.43 -2.75
CA LEU A 134 -6.91 0.38 -1.37
C LEU A 134 -5.58 1.14 -1.30
N HIS A 135 -5.59 2.26 -0.58
CA HIS A 135 -4.48 3.21 -0.49
C HIS A 135 -3.81 3.15 0.87
N HIS A 136 -2.48 3.03 0.92
CA HIS A 136 -1.72 3.11 2.16
C HIS A 136 -1.54 4.58 2.58
N ARG A 137 -2.10 4.95 3.74
CA ARG A 137 -2.00 6.31 4.30
C ARG A 137 -0.56 6.71 4.61
N THR A 138 0.17 5.81 5.26
CA THR A 138 1.62 5.90 5.44
C THR A 138 2.24 5.03 4.35
N PRO A 139 3.02 5.60 3.43
CA PRO A 139 3.64 4.83 2.37
C PRO A 139 4.54 3.73 2.94
N ILE A 140 4.58 2.58 2.26
CA ILE A 140 5.34 1.39 2.72
C ILE A 140 6.83 1.73 2.85
N GLN A 141 7.37 2.51 1.91
CA GLN A 141 8.76 3.00 1.94
C GLN A 141 9.08 3.92 3.13
N HIS A 142 8.06 4.44 3.82
CA HIS A 142 8.17 5.26 5.03
C HIS A 142 7.73 4.49 6.29
N GLY A 143 7.75 3.15 6.25
CA GLY A 143 7.44 2.30 7.39
C GLY A 143 5.96 1.97 7.58
N GLY A 144 5.11 2.31 6.61
CA GLY A 144 3.70 1.92 6.63
C GLY A 144 3.52 0.41 6.49
N GLY A 145 2.67 -0.19 7.34
CA GLY A 145 2.35 -1.61 7.26
C GLY A 145 1.61 -1.96 5.97
N VAL A 146 2.06 -3.01 5.27
CA VAL A 146 1.48 -3.47 3.98
C VAL A 146 0.07 -4.02 4.16
N TYR A 147 -0.14 -4.83 5.19
CA TYR A 147 -1.43 -5.46 5.54
C TYR A 147 -2.01 -4.91 6.84
N ASP A 148 -1.54 -3.73 7.28
CA ASP A 148 -2.13 -3.04 8.40
C ASP A 148 -3.42 -2.34 7.95
N MET A 149 -4.55 -2.89 8.39
CA MET A 149 -5.88 -2.40 8.02
C MET A 149 -6.14 -0.99 8.55
N ASP A 150 -5.45 -0.55 9.61
CA ASP A 150 -5.53 0.83 10.09
C ASP A 150 -4.71 1.82 9.23
N ASN A 151 -3.80 1.30 8.39
CA ASN A 151 -3.02 2.06 7.43
C ASN A 151 -3.67 2.10 6.03
N ILE A 152 -4.85 1.50 5.84
CA ILE A 152 -5.50 1.39 4.53
C ILE A 152 -6.76 2.25 4.45
N LEU A 153 -6.86 3.04 3.38
CA LEU A 153 -8.04 3.81 2.99
C LEU A 153 -8.66 3.23 1.72
N ILE A 154 -9.99 3.28 1.61
CA ILE A 154 -10.73 2.92 0.42
C ILE A 154 -11.00 4.21 -0.33
N VAL A 155 -10.47 4.37 -1.54
CA VAL A 155 -10.58 5.63 -2.29
C VAL A 155 -10.93 5.41 -3.75
N THR A 156 -11.56 6.39 -4.38
CA THR A 156 -11.80 6.38 -5.83
C THR A 156 -10.53 6.71 -6.60
N PRO A 157 -10.42 6.34 -7.89
CA PRO A 157 -9.24 6.65 -8.71
C PRO A 157 -8.87 8.14 -8.76
N LYS A 158 -9.87 9.02 -8.89
CA LYS A 158 -9.65 10.46 -8.90
C LYS A 158 -9.12 10.94 -7.55
N TYR A 159 -9.80 10.58 -6.45
CA TYR A 159 -9.36 10.97 -5.12
C TYR A 159 -8.01 10.36 -4.73
N HIS A 160 -7.70 9.16 -5.23
CA HIS A 160 -6.39 8.55 -5.06
C HIS A 160 -5.26 9.41 -5.64
N LEU A 161 -5.49 10.09 -6.78
CA LEU A 161 -4.52 11.06 -7.29
C LEU A 161 -4.38 12.26 -6.35
N ASP A 162 -5.51 12.78 -5.88
CA ASP A 162 -5.53 13.98 -5.03
C ASP A 162 -4.80 13.71 -3.70
N VAL A 163 -4.98 12.54 -3.08
CA VAL A 163 -4.28 12.19 -1.84
C VAL A 163 -2.80 11.86 -2.06
N LEU A 164 -2.43 11.34 -3.24
CA LEU A 164 -1.03 11.09 -3.61
C LEU A 164 -0.25 12.37 -3.94
N ASP A 165 -0.93 13.49 -4.14
CA ASP A 165 -0.26 14.78 -4.30
C ASP A 165 0.60 15.04 -3.06
N ARG A 166 1.88 15.36 -3.28
CA ARG A 166 2.87 15.54 -2.22
C ARG A 166 2.45 16.59 -1.19
N SER A 167 1.61 17.55 -1.57
CA SER A 167 1.04 18.55 -0.66
C SER A 167 0.14 17.97 0.44
N TYR A 168 -0.33 16.73 0.30
CA TYR A 168 -1.14 16.02 1.30
C TYR A 168 -0.36 14.94 2.07
N HIS A 169 0.89 14.69 1.69
CA HIS A 169 1.73 13.64 2.29
C HIS A 169 2.99 14.15 2.99
N PHE A 170 3.27 15.47 2.98
CA PHE A 170 4.35 16.11 3.76
C PHE A 170 4.02 17.55 4.16
#